data_AF-A0A839N9F4-F1
#
_entry.id   AF-A0A839N9F4-F1
#
_cell.length_a   1.000
_cell.length_b   1.000
_cell.length_c   1.000
_cell.angle_alpha   90.00
_cell.angle_beta   90.00
_cell.angle_gamma   90.00
#
_symmetry.space_group_name_H-M   'P 1'
#
loop_
_entity.id
_entity.type
_entity.pdbx_description
1 polymer ?
#
loop_
_entity_poly.entity_id
_entity_poly.type
_entity_poly.pdbx_seq_one_letter_code
_entity_poly.pdbx_strand_id
1 'polypeptide(L)'
;MPLADQYVSATTVAEIERGVIAKERSDTHQGIVVRRWFDDHVLPAFADRVLPFDLAAARILAAYRVPEHAPLNDALIAAVAQSAEMTVATRNIKHFEPLDVPCLDPWDTEPTTTH
;
A
#
# COMPACT_ATOMS: atom_id res chain seq x y z
N MET A 1 -8.00 13.69 -0.51
CA MET A 1 -7.31 13.65 -1.83
C MET A 1 -8.22 12.99 -2.85
N PRO A 2 -8.41 13.56 -4.05
CA PRO A 2 -9.19 12.94 -5.13
C PRO A 2 -8.68 11.53 -5.46
N LEU A 3 -9.57 10.63 -5.90
CA LEU A 3 -9.16 9.26 -6.25
C LEU A 3 -8.09 9.25 -7.35
N ALA A 4 -8.15 10.19 -8.30
CA ALA A 4 -7.22 10.28 -9.44
C ALA A 4 -5.75 10.58 -9.06
N ASP A 5 -5.52 11.11 -7.86
CA ASP A 5 -4.17 11.44 -7.37
C ASP A 5 -3.59 10.33 -6.48
N GLN A 6 -4.33 9.22 -6.30
CA GLN A 6 -3.93 8.10 -5.47
C GLN A 6 -3.24 7.01 -6.30
N TYR A 7 -2.34 6.26 -5.69
CA TYR A 7 -1.67 5.13 -6.34
C TYR A 7 -1.69 3.94 -5.40
N VAL A 8 -1.52 2.74 -5.94
CA VAL A 8 -1.42 1.52 -5.15
C VAL A 8 -0.14 0.79 -5.52
N SER A 9 0.59 0.26 -4.55
CA SER A 9 1.76 -0.57 -4.86
C SER A 9 1.33 -1.94 -5.35
N ALA A 10 2.11 -2.55 -6.24
CA ALA A 10 1.91 -3.95 -6.65
C ALA A 10 1.95 -4.91 -5.44
N THR A 11 2.72 -4.59 -4.41
CA THR A 11 2.75 -5.33 -3.14
C THR A 11 1.38 -5.32 -2.44
N THR A 12 0.74 -4.15 -2.36
CA THR A 12 -0.61 -4.00 -1.78
C THR A 12 -1.66 -4.74 -2.62
N VAL A 13 -1.55 -4.71 -3.95
CA VAL A 13 -2.40 -5.52 -4.84
C VAL A 13 -2.25 -7.02 -4.54
N ALA A 14 -1.02 -7.51 -4.38
CA ALA A 14 -0.77 -8.91 -4.03
C ALA A 14 -1.30 -9.28 -2.63
N GLU A 15 -1.31 -8.35 -1.67
CA GLU A 15 -1.90 -8.56 -0.35
C GLU A 15 -3.43 -8.68 -0.41
N ILE A 16 -4.09 -7.82 -1.18
CA ILE A 16 -5.54 -7.88 -1.37
C ILE A 16 -5.90 -9.19 -2.07
N GLU A 17 -5.24 -9.53 -3.18
CA GLU A 17 -5.45 -10.77 -3.94
C GLU A 17 -5.31 -12.01 -3.06
N ARG A 18 -4.29 -12.05 -2.19
CA ARG A 18 -4.11 -13.14 -1.22
C ARG A 18 -5.30 -13.25 -0.26
N GLY A 19 -5.84 -12.11 0.20
CA GLY A 19 -7.05 -12.04 1.01
C GLY A 19 -8.28 -12.57 0.26
N VAL A 20 -8.42 -12.22 -1.02
CA VAL A 20 -9.49 -12.74 -1.90
C VAL A 20 -9.40 -14.27 -1.99
N ILE A 21 -8.22 -14.80 -2.36
CA ILE A 21 -7.98 -16.25 -2.48
C ILE A 21 -8.24 -16.98 -1.16
N ALA A 22 -7.80 -16.41 -0.03
CA ALA A 22 -8.05 -16.98 1.28
C ALA A 22 -9.56 -17.03 1.59
N LYS A 23 -10.33 -16.01 1.17
CA LYS A 23 -11.78 -15.98 1.35
C LYS A 23 -12.48 -16.98 0.44
N GLU A 24 -12.09 -17.10 -0.82
CA GLU A 24 -12.59 -18.12 -1.76
C GLU A 24 -12.43 -19.55 -1.22
N ARG A 25 -11.31 -19.82 -0.54
CA ARG A 25 -11.03 -21.14 0.07
C ARG A 25 -11.83 -21.42 1.33
N SER A 26 -12.11 -20.39 2.13
CA SER A 26 -12.80 -20.55 3.42
C SER A 26 -14.32 -20.41 3.32
N ASP A 27 -14.83 -19.68 2.33
CA ASP A 27 -16.23 -19.36 2.14
C ASP A 27 -16.46 -18.95 0.67
N THR A 28 -16.85 -19.92 -0.16
CA THR A 28 -16.97 -19.73 -1.61
C THR A 28 -17.96 -18.63 -1.99
N HIS A 29 -19.08 -18.50 -1.29
CA HIS A 29 -20.10 -17.50 -1.63
C HIS A 29 -19.56 -16.09 -1.41
N GLN A 30 -18.99 -15.82 -0.24
CA GLN A 30 -18.39 -14.52 0.05
C GLN A 30 -17.11 -14.30 -0.77
N GLY A 31 -16.35 -15.35 -1.08
CA GLY A 31 -15.18 -15.28 -1.95
C GLY A 31 -15.54 -14.73 -3.33
N ILE A 32 -16.62 -15.20 -3.95
CA ILE A 32 -17.11 -14.67 -5.24
C ILE A 32 -17.46 -13.18 -5.15
N VAL A 33 -18.09 -12.75 -4.04
CA VAL A 33 -18.44 -11.34 -3.84
C VAL A 33 -17.19 -10.47 -3.75
N VAL A 34 -16.20 -10.87 -2.95
CA VAL A 34 -14.95 -10.12 -2.79
C VAL A 34 -14.13 -10.13 -4.08
N ARG A 35 -14.09 -11.25 -4.81
CA ARG A 35 -13.47 -11.38 -6.13
C ARG A 35 -14.02 -10.37 -7.12
N ARG A 36 -15.34 -10.31 -7.28
CA ARG A 36 -16.00 -9.34 -8.17
C ARG A 36 -15.72 -7.90 -7.75
N TRP A 37 -15.75 -7.61 -6.44
CA TRP A 37 -15.39 -6.28 -5.98
C TRP A 37 -13.94 -5.91 -6.37
N PHE A 38 -13.00 -6.84 -6.20
CA PHE A 38 -11.60 -6.58 -6.54
C PHE A 38 -11.40 -6.39 -8.05
N ASP A 39 -11.93 -7.32 -8.87
CA ASP A 39 -11.75 -7.33 -10.32
C ASP A 39 -12.52 -6.21 -11.02
N ASP A 40 -13.74 -5.90 -10.58
CA ASP A 40 -14.63 -4.97 -11.28
C ASP A 40 -14.54 -3.52 -10.74
N HIS A 41 -13.98 -3.32 -9.54
CA HIS A 41 -13.92 -1.98 -8.92
C HIS A 41 -12.49 -1.55 -8.57
N VAL A 42 -11.75 -2.37 -7.81
CA VAL A 42 -10.43 -1.97 -7.32
C VAL A 42 -9.40 -1.91 -8.44
N LEU A 43 -9.22 -3.00 -9.20
CA LEU A 43 -8.24 -3.03 -10.29
C LEU A 43 -8.52 -1.96 -11.37
N PRO A 44 -9.77 -1.76 -11.84
CA PRO A 44 -10.07 -0.72 -12.81
C PRO A 44 -9.85 0.70 -12.27
N ALA A 45 -10.11 0.94 -10.98
CA ALA A 45 -9.84 2.24 -10.38
C ALA A 45 -8.35 2.63 -10.41
N PHE A 46 -7.43 1.66 -10.45
CA PHE A 46 -5.99 1.88 -10.41
C PHE A 46 -5.24 1.37 -11.66
N ALA A 47 -5.91 1.08 -12.77
CA ALA A 47 -5.34 0.37 -13.93
C ALA A 47 -3.98 0.90 -14.44
N ASP A 48 -3.77 2.22 -14.42
CA ASP A 48 -2.51 2.88 -14.82
C ASP A 48 -1.72 3.48 -13.64
N ARG A 49 -2.10 3.13 -12.42
CA ARG A 49 -1.60 3.72 -11.16
C ARG A 49 -1.21 2.65 -10.15
N VAL A 50 -0.87 1.46 -10.65
CA VAL A 50 -0.19 0.42 -9.89
C VAL A 50 1.32 0.61 -10.00
N LEU A 51 1.97 0.97 -8.89
CA LEU A 51 3.43 1.15 -8.87
C LEU A 51 4.16 -0.18 -8.67
N PRO A 52 5.10 -0.55 -9.56
CA PRO A 52 5.86 -1.78 -9.42
C PRO A 52 6.95 -1.65 -8.35
N PHE A 53 7.39 -2.79 -7.82
CA PHE A 53 8.68 -2.87 -7.15
C PHE A 53 9.78 -3.04 -8.20
N ASP A 54 10.38 -1.92 -8.61
CA ASP A 54 11.39 -1.86 -9.67
C ASP A 54 12.83 -1.76 -9.12
N LEU A 55 13.81 -1.51 -10.00
CA LEU A 55 15.21 -1.39 -9.60
C LEU A 55 15.46 -0.22 -8.64
N ALA A 56 14.77 0.91 -8.80
CA ALA A 56 14.94 2.06 -7.93
C ALA A 56 14.42 1.74 -6.53
N ALA A 57 13.22 1.18 -6.43
CA ALA A 57 12.65 0.69 -5.17
C ALA A 57 13.54 -0.39 -4.52
N ALA A 58 14.10 -1.31 -5.31
CA ALA A 58 14.99 -2.35 -4.78
C ALA A 58 16.27 -1.80 -4.14
N ARG A 59 16.84 -0.74 -4.71
CA ARG A 59 18.02 -0.07 -4.14
C ARG A 59 17.69 0.67 -2.84
N ILE A 60 16.51 1.27 -2.75
CA ILE A 60 16.02 1.92 -1.53
C ILE A 60 15.77 0.87 -0.43
N LEU A 61 15.06 -0.22 -0.76
CA LEU A 61 14.79 -1.30 0.18
C LEU A 61 16.08 -1.86 0.81
N ALA A 62 17.14 -2.00 0.01
CA ALA A 62 18.43 -2.49 0.48
C ALA A 62 19.11 -1.58 1.52
N ALA A 63 18.74 -0.30 1.57
CA ALA A 63 19.22 0.64 2.58
C ALA A 63 18.39 0.60 3.88
N TYR A 64 17.15 0.08 3.83
CA TYR A 64 16.33 -0.09 5.02
C TYR A 64 16.84 -1.24 5.90
N ARG A 65 16.82 -1.05 7.22
CA ARG A 65 17.19 -2.09 8.19
C ARG A 65 16.01 -3.01 8.47
N VAL A 66 15.69 -3.89 7.51
CA VAL A 66 14.52 -4.77 7.57
C VAL A 66 14.94 -6.25 7.60
N PRO A 67 14.21 -7.13 8.32
CA PRO A 67 12.99 -6.86 9.08
C PRO A 67 13.22 -6.32 10.50
N GLU A 68 14.46 -5.93 10.85
CA GLU A 68 14.86 -5.53 12.21
C GLU A 68 14.06 -4.34 12.74
N HIS A 69 13.86 -3.30 11.92
CA HIS A 69 13.17 -2.06 12.32
C HIS A 69 11.76 -1.92 11.74
N ALA A 70 11.41 -2.67 10.69
CA ALA A 70 10.07 -2.65 10.10
C ALA A 70 9.74 -3.99 9.40
N PRO A 71 8.45 -4.36 9.29
CA PRO A 71 8.06 -5.52 8.50
C PRO A 71 8.48 -5.41 7.03
N LEU A 72 8.94 -6.52 6.43
CA LEU A 72 9.41 -6.52 5.03
C LEU A 72 8.34 -6.04 4.04
N ASN A 73 7.07 -6.41 4.25
CA ASN A 73 5.97 -5.98 3.37
C ASN A 73 5.76 -4.47 3.42
N ASP A 74 5.75 -3.87 4.62
CA ASP A 74 5.63 -2.42 4.78
C ASP A 74 6.85 -1.72 4.17
N ALA A 75 8.04 -2.30 4.32
CA ALA A 75 9.25 -1.78 3.71
C ALA A 75 9.27 -1.83 2.18
N LEU A 76 8.65 -2.86 1.57
CA LEU A 76 8.45 -2.92 0.12
C LEU A 76 7.54 -1.78 -0.36
N ILE A 77 6.46 -1.50 0.38
CA ILE A 77 5.54 -0.40 0.07
C ILE A 77 6.26 0.95 0.23
N ALA A 78 7.00 1.14 1.33
CA ALA A 78 7.78 2.34 1.60
C ALA A 78 8.82 2.61 0.49
N ALA A 79 9.54 1.58 0.06
CA ALA A 79 10.57 1.72 -0.96
C ALA A 79 9.98 2.12 -2.33
N VAL A 80 8.81 1.58 -2.69
CA VAL A 80 8.07 1.98 -3.90
C VAL A 80 7.58 3.42 -3.80
N ALA A 81 7.03 3.80 -2.65
CA ALA A 81 6.58 5.18 -2.44
C ALA A 81 7.75 6.17 -2.51
N GLN A 82 8.88 5.86 -1.86
CA GLN A 82 10.06 6.72 -1.87
C GLN A 82 10.70 6.81 -3.25
N SER A 83 10.76 5.72 -4.04
CA SER A 83 11.29 5.78 -5.41
C SER A 83 10.44 6.62 -6.36
N ALA A 84 9.13 6.74 -6.06
CA ALA A 84 8.17 7.50 -6.83
C ALA A 84 7.85 8.89 -6.23
N GLU A 85 8.60 9.33 -5.21
CA GLU A 85 8.40 10.61 -4.50
C GLU A 85 6.97 10.78 -3.93
N MET A 86 6.41 9.69 -3.41
CA MET A 86 5.05 9.62 -2.89
C MET A 86 4.98 9.56 -1.36
N THR A 87 3.83 9.96 -0.82
CA THR A 87 3.45 9.79 0.59
C THR A 87 2.66 8.50 0.78
N VAL A 88 3.01 7.71 1.79
CA VAL A 88 2.27 6.51 2.19
C VAL A 88 1.04 6.90 3.01
N ALA A 89 -0.16 6.58 2.52
CA ALA A 89 -1.38 6.68 3.31
C ALA A 89 -1.57 5.41 4.15
N THR A 90 -1.42 5.50 5.48
CA THR A 90 -1.46 4.32 6.37
C THR A 90 -1.87 4.68 7.78
N ARG A 91 -2.61 3.79 8.44
CA ARG A 91 -2.90 3.89 9.88
C ARG A 91 -1.75 3.40 10.76
N ASN A 92 -0.85 2.59 10.21
CA ASN A 92 0.24 1.96 10.95
C ASN A 92 1.55 2.76 10.81
N ILE A 93 1.50 4.07 11.07
CA ILE A 93 2.64 5.01 10.89
C ILE A 93 3.92 4.49 11.52
N LYS A 94 3.83 3.87 12.71
CA LYS A 94 4.95 3.24 13.43
C LYS A 94 5.80 2.23 12.63
N HIS A 95 5.24 1.57 11.61
CA HIS A 95 6.02 0.64 10.76
C HIS A 95 6.86 1.37 9.72
N PHE A 96 6.53 2.63 9.44
CA PHE A 96 7.16 3.45 8.41
C PHE A 96 8.10 4.52 9.01
N GLU A 97 7.93 4.87 10.29
CA GLU A 97 8.82 5.80 11.01
C GLU A 97 10.32 5.48 10.83
N PRO A 98 10.78 4.21 10.90
CA PRO A 98 12.22 3.90 10.75
C PRO A 98 12.71 3.94 9.30
N LEU A 99 11.81 4.10 8.34
CA LEU A 99 12.08 4.05 6.90
C LEU A 99 12.19 5.44 6.27
N ASP A 100 11.94 6.50 7.05
CA ASP A 100 12.02 7.92 6.65
C ASP A 100 11.25 8.25 5.36
N VAL A 101 10.14 7.53 5.13
CA VAL A 101 9.21 7.80 4.03
C VAL A 101 8.07 8.70 4.52
N PRO A 102 7.66 9.74 3.78
CA PRO A 102 6.52 10.57 4.16
C PRO A 102 5.26 9.72 4.36
N CYS A 103 4.57 9.93 5.47
CA CYS A 103 3.35 9.21 5.80
C CYS A 103 2.21 10.16 6.15
N LEU A 104 0.98 9.74 5.85
CA LEU A 104 -0.26 10.39 6.24
C LEU A 104 -1.18 9.35 6.85
N ASP A 105 -1.68 9.58 8.06
CA ASP A 105 -2.78 8.78 8.61
C ASP A 105 -4.12 9.38 8.15
N PRO A 106 -4.90 8.71 7.28
CA PRO A 106 -6.14 9.26 6.78
C PRO A 106 -7.26 9.31 7.84
N TRP A 107 -7.05 8.74 9.03
CA TRP A 107 -7.94 8.87 10.18
C TRP A 107 -7.51 9.93 11.18
N ASP A 108 -6.33 10.54 11.00
CA ASP A 108 -5.91 11.66 11.82
C ASP A 108 -6.69 12.90 11.40
N THR A 109 -7.66 13.29 12.23
CA THR A 109 -8.59 14.39 11.97
C THR A 109 -8.10 15.71 12.57
N GLU A 110 -6.82 15.85 12.93
CA GLU A 110 -6.35 17.14 13.45
C GLU A 110 -6.59 18.24 12.40
N PRO A 111 -7.43 19.25 12.71
CA PRO A 111 -7.62 20.37 11.82
C PRO A 111 -6.28 21.09 11.76
N THR A 112 -5.69 21.20 10.56
CA THR A 112 -4.52 22.03 10.31
C THR A 112 -4.82 23.45 10.77
N THR A 113 -4.46 23.76 12.01
CA THR A 113 -4.63 25.08 12.58
C THR A 113 -3.41 25.87 12.15
N THR A 114 -3.52 26.52 10.99
CA THR A 114 -2.58 27.56 10.60
C THR A 114 -2.69 28.71 11.59
N HIS A 115 -1.63 28.95 12.36
CA HIS A 115 -1.41 30.19 13.09
C HIS A 115 0.04 30.63 12.96
#